data_AF-A0A934EVM9-F1
#
_entry.id   AF-A0A934EVM9-F1
#
_cell.length_a   1.000
_cell.length_b   1.000
_cell.length_c   1.000
_cell.angle_alpha   90.00
_cell.angle_beta   90.00
_cell.angle_gamma   90.00
#
_symmetry.space_group_name_H-M   'P 1'
#
loop_
_entity.id
_entity.type
_entity.pdbx_description
1 polymer ?
#
loop_
_entity_poly.entity_id
_entity_poly.type
_entity_poly.pdbx_seq_one_letter_code
_entity_poly.pdbx_strand_id
1 'polypeptide(L)'
;MISFKQIKLADKRAAQQQQVIQELNALVKEIERCEAMIADLKSELETVNAKYQNRKTTQEDVDFLTDLLACAKKKLLWEKHLTRLRKRTPEVLEVMSRLLNDPHAPPSEQTRGKMLQALQAVQASMARLQGINLA
;
A
#
# COMPACT_ATOMS: atom_id res chain seq x y z
N MET A 1 -24.67 -36.79 -4.84
CA MET A 1 -24.04 -36.61 -3.50
C MET A 1 -22.71 -35.91 -3.71
N ILE A 2 -22.50 -34.77 -3.06
CA ILE A 2 -21.19 -34.09 -3.07
C ILE A 2 -20.24 -34.93 -2.20
N SER A 3 -19.06 -35.28 -2.73
CA SER A 3 -18.08 -36.07 -1.99
C SER A 3 -17.48 -35.24 -0.85
N PHE A 4 -17.19 -35.86 0.29
CA PHE A 4 -16.48 -35.22 1.41
C PHE A 4 -15.17 -34.53 0.98
N LYS A 5 -14.49 -35.06 -0.05
CA LYS A 5 -13.30 -34.43 -0.65
C LYS A 5 -13.62 -33.10 -1.34
N GLN A 6 -14.78 -33.00 -2.00
CA GLN A 6 -15.24 -31.78 -2.67
C GLN A 6 -15.62 -30.69 -1.65
N ILE A 7 -16.23 -31.08 -0.52
CA ILE A 7 -16.55 -30.14 0.57
C ILE A 7 -15.27 -29.54 1.16
N LYS A 8 -14.28 -30.37 1.52
CA LYS A 8 -12.99 -29.88 2.05
C LYS A 8 -12.24 -28.97 1.07
N LEU A 9 -12.32 -29.27 -0.23
CA LEU A 9 -11.71 -28.44 -1.26
C LEU A 9 -12.41 -27.07 -1.34
N ALA A 10 -13.74 -27.06 -1.31
CA ALA A 10 -14.55 -25.84 -1.31
C ALA A 10 -14.25 -24.96 -0.08
N ASP A 11 -14.14 -25.55 1.12
CA ASP A 11 -13.80 -24.83 2.35
C ASP A 11 -12.41 -24.20 2.27
N LYS A 12 -11.42 -24.95 1.79
CA LYS A 12 -10.05 -24.43 1.59
C LYS A 12 -10.04 -23.27 0.60
N ARG A 13 -10.82 -23.35 -0.47
CA ARG A 13 -10.94 -22.29 -1.48
C ARG A 13 -11.65 -21.06 -0.95
N ALA A 14 -12.72 -21.23 -0.18
CA ALA A 14 -13.41 -20.14 0.49
C ALA A 14 -12.47 -19.40 1.46
N ALA A 15 -11.65 -20.14 2.22
CA ALA A 15 -10.64 -19.54 3.10
C ALA A 15 -9.60 -18.73 2.32
N GLN A 16 -9.11 -19.24 1.18
CA GLN A 16 -8.19 -18.52 0.30
C GLN A 16 -8.80 -17.24 -0.29
N GLN A 17 -10.07 -17.29 -0.71
CA GLN A 17 -10.79 -16.11 -1.20
C GLN A 17 -10.91 -15.04 -0.11
N GLN A 18 -11.25 -15.45 1.12
CA GLN A 18 -11.34 -14.54 2.25
C GLN A 18 -9.98 -13.93 2.61
N GLN A 19 -8.90 -14.73 2.57
CA GLN A 19 -7.54 -14.27 2.81
C GLN A 19 -7.13 -13.21 1.78
N VAL A 20 -7.40 -13.42 0.50
CA VAL A 20 -7.09 -12.46 -0.57
C VAL A 20 -7.84 -11.14 -0.36
N ILE A 21 -9.11 -11.19 0.04
CA ILE A 21 -9.87 -9.97 0.37
C ILE A 21 -9.19 -9.22 1.52
N GLN A 22 -8.75 -9.92 2.57
CA GLN A 22 -8.04 -9.30 3.68
C GLN A 22 -6.70 -8.70 3.25
N GLU A 23 -5.95 -9.38 2.37
CA GLU A 23 -4.69 -8.89 1.84
C GLU A 23 -4.87 -7.64 0.97
N LEU A 24 -5.89 -7.61 0.10
CA LEU A 24 -6.22 -6.42 -0.70
C LEU A 24 -6.60 -5.23 0.21
N ASN A 25 -7.40 -5.46 1.24
CA ASN A 25 -7.74 -4.42 2.23
C ASN A 25 -6.51 -3.96 3.03
N ALA A 26 -5.56 -4.87 3.32
CA ALA A 26 -4.31 -4.52 3.97
C ALA A 26 -3.43 -3.65 3.05
N LEU A 27 -3.38 -3.94 1.75
CA LEU A 27 -2.67 -3.11 0.77
C LEU A 27 -3.25 -1.69 0.73
N VAL A 28 -4.59 -1.53 0.76
CA VAL A 28 -5.23 -0.21 0.84
C VAL A 28 -4.74 0.57 2.06
N LYS A 29 -4.78 -0.04 3.25
CA LYS A 29 -4.30 0.61 4.49
C LYS A 29 -2.82 0.93 4.47
N GLU A 30 -2.00 0.08 3.84
CA GLU A 30 -0.57 0.33 3.68
C GLU A 30 -0.33 1.51 2.73
N ILE A 31 -1.11 1.64 1.65
CA ILE A 31 -1.09 2.80 0.76
C ILE A 31 -1.47 4.08 1.52
N GLU A 32 -2.58 4.07 2.26
CA GLU A 32 -3.04 5.24 3.05
C GLU A 32 -1.96 5.71 4.04
N ARG A 33 -1.26 4.78 4.69
CA ARG A 33 -0.12 5.14 5.56
C ARG A 33 1.04 5.75 4.79
N CYS A 34 1.34 5.23 3.59
CA CYS A 34 2.38 5.81 2.73
C CYS A 34 1.98 7.22 2.27
N GLU A 35 0.71 7.46 1.96
CA GLU A 35 0.17 8.79 1.62
C GLU A 35 0.30 9.77 2.79
N ALA A 36 -0.09 9.34 4.00
CA ALA A 36 0.03 10.18 5.19
C ALA A 36 1.50 10.53 5.49
N MET A 37 2.41 9.56 5.38
CA MET A 37 3.83 9.75 5.66
C MET A 37 4.49 10.72 4.67
N ILE A 38 4.11 10.68 3.39
CA ILE A 38 4.69 11.61 2.40
C ILE A 38 4.10 13.01 2.50
N ALA A 39 2.83 13.14 2.89
CA ALA A 39 2.23 14.42 3.20
C ALA A 39 2.89 15.08 4.43
N ASP A 40 3.11 14.31 5.48
CA ASP A 40 3.85 14.73 6.68
C ASP A 40 5.26 15.20 6.31
N LEU A 41 5.99 14.40 5.52
CA LEU A 41 7.34 14.77 5.06
C LEU A 41 7.36 16.07 4.24
N LYS A 42 6.36 16.31 3.38
CA LYS A 42 6.26 17.57 2.62
C LYS A 42 6.08 18.76 3.56
N SER A 43 5.18 18.66 4.53
CA SER A 43 4.94 19.68 5.55
C SER A 43 6.18 19.97 6.40
N GLU A 44 6.89 18.92 6.82
CA GLU A 44 8.15 19.07 7.56
C GLU A 44 9.22 19.78 6.72
N LEU A 45 9.35 19.43 5.45
CA LEU A 45 10.33 20.04 4.56
C LEU A 45 10.03 21.51 4.30
N GLU A 46 8.75 21.88 4.15
CA GLU A 46 8.30 23.28 4.09
C GLU A 46 8.62 24.04 5.38
N THR A 47 8.37 23.41 6.53
CA THR A 47 8.66 23.99 7.85
C THR A 47 10.16 24.21 8.05
N VAL A 48 10.98 23.23 7.70
CA VAL A 48 12.45 23.33 7.76
C VAL A 48 12.94 24.43 6.82
N ASN A 49 12.44 24.49 5.58
CA ASN A 49 12.82 25.56 4.66
C ASN A 49 12.44 26.95 5.17
N ALA A 50 11.25 27.11 5.75
CA ALA A 50 10.80 28.39 6.33
C ALA A 50 11.64 28.78 7.56
N LYS A 51 11.92 27.82 8.46
CA LYS A 51 12.73 28.02 9.68
C LYS A 51 14.13 28.56 9.35
N TYR A 52 14.70 28.11 8.25
CA TYR A 52 16.07 28.44 7.85
C TYR A 52 16.15 29.28 6.56
N GLN A 53 15.13 30.09 6.26
CA GLN A 53 15.11 30.89 5.04
C GLN A 53 16.20 31.97 5.00
N ASN A 54 16.64 32.46 6.17
CA ASN A 54 17.62 33.54 6.32
C ASN A 54 18.80 33.10 7.21
N ARG A 55 19.42 31.96 6.92
CA ARG A 55 20.62 31.49 7.64
C ARG A 55 21.75 32.52 7.53
N LYS A 56 22.37 32.87 8.66
CA LYS A 56 23.47 33.84 8.78
C LYS A 56 24.70 33.26 9.45
N THR A 57 24.56 32.15 10.17
CA THR A 57 25.65 31.55 10.95
C THR A 57 25.91 30.11 10.55
N THR A 58 27.15 29.67 10.74
CA THR A 58 27.54 28.27 10.54
C THR A 58 26.77 27.31 11.45
N GLN A 59 26.36 27.76 12.64
CA GLN A 59 25.51 26.94 13.51
C GLN A 59 24.13 26.70 12.89
N GLU A 60 23.50 27.73 12.32
CA GLU A 60 22.22 27.58 11.62
C GLU A 60 22.34 26.71 10.37
N ASP A 61 23.49 26.72 9.69
CA ASP A 61 23.78 25.78 8.60
C ASP A 61 23.86 24.33 9.10
N VAL A 62 24.56 24.09 10.22
CA VAL A 62 24.65 22.75 10.84
C VAL A 62 23.27 22.26 11.28
N ASP A 63 22.48 23.13 11.90
CA ASP A 63 21.13 22.78 12.36
C ASP A 63 20.20 22.48 11.17
N PHE A 64 20.27 23.28 10.10
CA PHE A 64 19.52 23.00 8.87
C PHE A 64 19.91 21.67 8.23
N LEU A 65 21.19 21.38 8.10
CA LEU A 65 21.66 20.11 7.54
C LEU A 65 21.22 18.92 8.40
N THR A 66 21.17 19.11 9.72
CA THR A 66 20.67 18.09 10.66
C THR A 66 19.17 17.85 10.48
N ASP A 67 18.37 18.90 10.36
CA ASP A 67 16.93 18.82 10.13
C ASP A 67 16.62 18.23 8.73
N LEU A 68 17.38 18.60 7.70
CA LEU A 68 17.31 17.97 6.37
C LEU A 68 17.66 16.49 6.41
N LEU A 69 18.67 16.09 7.18
CA LEU A 69 19.05 14.69 7.33
C LEU A 69 17.93 13.88 8.00
N ALA A 70 17.20 14.47 8.95
CA ALA A 70 16.02 13.84 9.54
C ALA A 70 14.90 13.64 8.50
N CYS A 71 14.62 14.66 7.68
CA CYS A 71 13.68 14.56 6.56
C CYS A 71 14.12 13.47 5.55
N ALA A 72 15.40 13.42 5.20
CA ALA A 72 15.94 12.41 4.29
C ALA A 72 15.81 10.98 4.83
N LYS A 73 16.02 10.76 6.13
CA LYS A 73 15.81 9.46 6.79
C LYS A 73 14.35 9.03 6.72
N LYS A 74 13.40 9.96 6.95
CA LYS A 74 11.97 9.69 6.79
C LYS A 74 11.62 9.36 5.34
N LYS A 75 12.14 10.11 4.36
CA LYS A 75 11.98 9.80 2.93
C LYS A 75 12.44 8.37 2.61
N LEU A 76 13.60 7.97 3.11
CA LEU A 76 14.14 6.63 2.87
C LEU A 76 13.23 5.52 3.47
N LEU A 77 12.67 5.75 4.66
CA LEU A 77 11.70 4.82 5.25
C LEU A 77 10.43 4.73 4.41
N TRP A 78 9.91 5.86 3.92
CA TRP A 78 8.78 5.89 2.99
C TRP A 78 9.08 5.12 1.70
N GLU A 79 10.26 5.33 1.09
CA GLU A 79 10.69 4.59 -0.12
C GLU A 79 10.79 3.08 0.11
N LYS A 80 11.24 2.65 1.30
CA LYS A 80 11.25 1.23 1.68
C LYS A 80 9.84 0.66 1.77
N HIS A 81 8.90 1.39 2.38
CA HIS A 81 7.49 0.99 2.44
C HIS A 81 6.88 0.90 1.04
N LEU A 82 7.12 1.90 0.20
CA LEU A 82 6.65 1.93 -1.19
C LEU A 82 7.22 0.76 -2.01
N THR A 83 8.51 0.45 -1.84
CA THR A 83 9.14 -0.68 -2.53
C THR A 83 8.53 -2.00 -2.11
N ARG A 84 8.27 -2.19 -0.81
CA ARG A 84 7.61 -3.40 -0.31
C ARG A 84 6.20 -3.53 -0.88
N LEU A 85 5.44 -2.43 -0.90
CA LEU A 85 4.11 -2.38 -1.48
C LEU A 85 4.12 -2.75 -2.98
N ARG A 86 5.05 -2.16 -3.74
CA ARG A 86 5.22 -2.45 -5.18
C ARG A 86 5.56 -3.92 -5.47
N LYS A 87 6.28 -4.60 -4.58
CA LYS A 87 6.60 -6.02 -4.71
C LYS A 87 5.41 -6.92 -4.35
N ARG A 88 4.70 -6.61 -3.26
CA ARG A 88 3.59 -7.45 -2.75
C ARG A 88 2.33 -7.32 -3.58
N THR A 89 2.04 -6.14 -4.14
CA THR A 89 0.84 -5.89 -4.93
C THR A 89 0.64 -6.90 -6.08
N PRO A 90 1.61 -7.13 -6.99
CA PRO A 90 1.44 -8.08 -8.09
C PRO A 90 1.20 -9.52 -7.60
N GLU A 91 1.82 -9.95 -6.50
CA GLU A 91 1.63 -11.28 -5.93
C GLU A 91 0.17 -11.50 -5.49
N VAL A 92 -0.41 -10.53 -4.76
CA VAL A 92 -1.81 -10.61 -4.31
C VAL A 92 -2.77 -10.58 -5.50
N LEU A 93 -2.49 -9.77 -6.52
CA LEU A 93 -3.30 -9.70 -7.74
C LEU A 93 -3.27 -11.01 -8.54
N GLU A 94 -2.12 -11.67 -8.59
CA GLU A 94 -1.99 -12.96 -9.26
C GLU A 94 -2.82 -14.04 -8.55
N VAL A 95 -2.77 -14.09 -7.21
CA VAL A 95 -3.59 -15.03 -6.43
C VAL A 95 -5.08 -14.75 -6.65
N MET A 96 -5.49 -13.48 -6.62
CA MET A 96 -6.87 -13.08 -6.92
C MET A 96 -7.31 -13.54 -8.32
N SER A 97 -6.49 -13.31 -9.34
CA SER A 97 -6.76 -13.71 -10.73
C SER A 97 -6.90 -15.23 -10.85
N ARG A 98 -6.01 -16.01 -10.21
CA ARG A 98 -6.10 -17.47 -10.19
C ARG A 98 -7.40 -17.96 -9.53
N LEU A 99 -7.83 -17.33 -8.43
CA LEU A 99 -9.06 -17.70 -7.74
C LEU A 99 -10.31 -17.33 -8.53
N LEU A 100 -10.32 -16.20 -9.22
CA LEU A 100 -11.46 -15.78 -10.05
C LEU A 100 -11.69 -16.69 -11.26
N ASN A 101 -10.60 -17.25 -11.80
CA ASN A 101 -10.60 -18.11 -12.97
C ASN A 101 -10.57 -19.62 -12.63
N ASP A 102 -10.72 -20.01 -11.35
CA ASP A 102 -10.73 -21.43 -10.96
C ASP A 102 -12.05 -22.11 -11.43
N PRO A 103 -11.99 -23.05 -12.39
CA PRO A 103 -13.19 -23.71 -12.93
C PRO A 103 -13.80 -24.73 -11.95
N HIS A 104 -13.06 -25.16 -10.92
CA HIS A 104 -13.49 -26.21 -9.99
C HIS A 104 -14.13 -25.67 -8.72
N ALA A 105 -13.82 -24.42 -8.35
CA ALA A 105 -14.36 -23.76 -7.17
C ALA A 105 -14.46 -22.24 -7.41
N PRO A 106 -15.32 -21.81 -8.37
CA PRO A 106 -15.47 -20.40 -8.65
C PRO A 106 -15.98 -19.67 -7.39
N PRO A 107 -15.54 -18.42 -7.15
CA PRO A 107 -16.09 -17.62 -6.06
C PRO A 107 -17.59 -17.43 -6.28
N SER A 108 -18.35 -17.43 -5.19
CA SER A 108 -19.75 -17.01 -5.23
C SER A 108 -19.85 -15.57 -5.77
N GLU A 109 -21.00 -15.21 -6.31
CA GLU A 109 -21.22 -13.85 -6.84
C GLU A 109 -20.93 -12.77 -5.78
N GLN A 110 -21.34 -13.00 -4.54
CA GLN A 110 -21.06 -12.11 -3.41
C GLN A 110 -19.55 -11.99 -3.14
N THR A 111 -18.82 -13.11 -3.11
CA THR A 111 -17.38 -13.10 -2.87
C THR A 111 -16.61 -12.45 -4.03
N ARG A 112 -17.02 -12.74 -5.27
CA ARG A 112 -16.50 -12.08 -6.47
C ARG A 112 -16.71 -10.57 -6.39
N GLY A 113 -17.90 -10.11 -6.00
CA GLY A 113 -18.19 -8.69 -5.79
C GLY A 113 -17.25 -8.04 -4.77
N LYS A 114 -17.04 -8.68 -3.61
CA LYS A 114 -16.09 -8.20 -2.59
C LYS A 114 -14.64 -8.15 -3.09
N MET A 115 -14.20 -9.17 -3.83
CA MET A 115 -12.84 -9.20 -4.40
C MET A 115 -12.65 -8.07 -5.41
N LEU A 116 -13.62 -7.84 -6.30
CA LEU A 116 -13.58 -6.75 -7.28
C LEU A 116 -13.63 -5.37 -6.62
N GLN A 117 -14.46 -5.19 -5.60
CA GLN A 117 -14.52 -3.95 -4.82
C GLN A 117 -13.17 -3.66 -4.14
N ALA A 118 -12.56 -4.67 -3.49
CA ALA A 118 -11.26 -4.53 -2.86
C ALA A 118 -10.16 -4.20 -3.90
N LEU A 119 -10.23 -4.81 -5.09
CA LEU A 119 -9.33 -4.49 -6.20
C LEU A 119 -9.49 -3.04 -6.67
N GLN A 120 -10.72 -2.56 -6.87
CA GLN A 120 -10.98 -1.17 -7.25
C GLN A 120 -10.44 -0.20 -6.21
N ALA A 121 -10.58 -0.52 -4.91
CA ALA A 121 -10.01 0.27 -3.84
C ALA A 121 -8.47 0.32 -3.92
N VAL A 122 -7.81 -0.81 -4.15
CA VAL A 122 -6.34 -0.86 -4.35
C VAL A 122 -5.93 -0.02 -5.57
N GLN A 123 -6.63 -0.15 -6.70
CA GLN A 123 -6.33 0.62 -7.92
C GLN A 123 -6.49 2.13 -7.70
N ALA A 124 -7.59 2.55 -7.06
CA ALA A 124 -7.83 3.95 -6.72
C ALA A 124 -6.75 4.50 -5.78
N SER A 125 -6.36 3.74 -4.75
CA SER A 125 -5.30 4.12 -3.81
C SER A 125 -3.93 4.20 -4.48
N MET A 126 -3.60 3.26 -5.36
CA MET A 126 -2.34 3.30 -6.13
C MET A 126 -2.29 4.50 -7.08
N ALA A 127 -3.41 4.84 -7.73
CA ALA A 127 -3.48 6.01 -8.60
C ALA A 127 -3.25 7.32 -7.82
N ARG A 128 -3.83 7.45 -6.62
CA ARG A 128 -3.57 8.59 -5.73
C ARG A 128 -2.09 8.66 -5.33
N LEU A 129 -1.51 7.55 -4.89
CA LEU A 129 -0.09 7.48 -4.51
C LEU A 129 0.86 7.83 -5.67
N GLN A 130 0.52 7.47 -6.91
CA GLN A 130 1.28 7.86 -8.11
C GLN A 130 1.12 9.33 -8.46
N GLY A 131 -0.06 9.92 -8.18
CA GLY A 131 -0.32 11.35 -8.35
C GLY A 131 0.44 12.25 -7.36
N ILE A 132 1.01 11.67 -6.29
CA ILE A 132 1.91 12.39 -5.38
C ILE A 132 3.26 12.58 -6.09
N ASN A 133 3.33 13.59 -6.95
CA ASN A 133 4.58 14.04 -7.53
C ASN A 133 5.46 14.60 -6.41
N LEU A 134 6.64 14.00 -6.25
CA LEU A 134 7.80 14.58 -5.58
C LEU A 134 8.61 15.32 -6.65
N ALA A 135 7.99 16.33 -7.26
CA ALA A 135 8.67 17.30 -8.09
C ALA A 135 9.06 18.50 -7.21
#